data_AF-A0A3B9WYY5-F1
#
_entry.id   AF-A0A3B9WYY5-F1
#
_cell.length_a   1.000
_cell.length_b   1.000
_cell.length_c   1.000
_cell.angle_alpha   90.00
_cell.angle_beta   90.00
_cell.angle_gamma   90.00
#
_symmetry.space_group_name_H-M   'P 1'
#
loop_
_entity.id
_entity.type
_entity.pdbx_description
1 polymer ?
#
loop_
_entity_poly.entity_id
_entity_poly.type
_entity_poly.pdbx_seq_one_letter_code
_entity_poly.pdbx_strand_id
1 'polypeptide(L)'
;MSQEKLDPVHLQAPYLIYFGDVVELGFAKTGLGLIQWRKELCAGQFRLPGCGVDGGIAEMSIDAAHAAGVRSVIVGVAPAGGALPASWVK
;
A
#
# COMPACT_ATOMS: atom_id res chain seq x y z
N MET A 1 4.49 -4.24 -34.97
CA MET A 1 4.02 -4.42 -33.58
C MET A 1 3.05 -3.28 -33.27
N SER A 2 1.75 -3.57 -33.25
CA SER A 2 0.73 -2.62 -32.81
C SER A 2 0.86 -2.43 -31.30
N GLN A 3 1.10 -1.20 -30.85
CA GLN A 3 1.04 -0.90 -29.42
C GLN A 3 -0.41 -0.93 -28.97
N GLU A 4 -0.70 -1.75 -27.98
CA GLU A 4 -2.00 -1.82 -27.32
C GLU A 4 -2.17 -0.55 -26.47
N LYS A 5 -3.26 0.18 -26.69
CA LYS A 5 -3.55 1.40 -25.94
C LYS A 5 -4.03 0.98 -24.55
N LEU A 6 -3.19 1.17 -23.53
CA LEU A 6 -3.59 0.93 -22.14
C LEU A 6 -4.60 2.00 -21.71
N ASP A 7 -5.71 1.57 -21.11
CA ASP A 7 -6.67 2.48 -20.48
C ASP A 7 -6.01 3.20 -19.29
N PRO A 8 -6.26 4.50 -19.09
CA PRO A 8 -5.68 5.23 -17.96
C PRO A 8 -6.16 4.63 -16.64
N VAL A 9 -5.21 4.20 -15.79
CA VAL A 9 -5.52 3.79 -14.42
C VAL A 9 -5.88 5.04 -13.60
N HIS A 10 -7.08 5.07 -13.04
CA HIS A 10 -7.52 6.12 -12.14
C HIS A 10 -7.51 5.63 -10.69
N LEU A 11 -6.55 6.12 -9.90
CA LEU A 11 -6.47 5.83 -8.48
C LEU A 11 -7.43 6.74 -7.70
N GLN A 12 -8.38 6.13 -6.99
CA GLN A 12 -9.37 6.82 -6.17
C GLN A 12 -8.81 7.06 -4.77
N ALA A 13 -8.57 8.34 -4.43
CA ALA A 13 -8.15 8.75 -3.09
C ALA A 13 -9.38 8.91 -2.16
N PRO A 14 -9.23 8.72 -0.83
CA PRO A 14 -7.98 8.40 -0.14
C PRO A 14 -7.61 6.90 -0.27
N TYR A 15 -6.33 6.60 -0.05
CA TYR A 15 -5.71 5.28 -0.28
C TYR A 15 -5.45 4.55 1.03
N LEU A 16 -5.57 3.22 1.02
CA LEU A 16 -4.99 2.37 2.06
C LEU A 16 -3.56 1.99 1.66
N ILE A 17 -2.58 2.29 2.51
CA ILE A 17 -1.18 1.95 2.27
C ILE A 17 -0.88 0.58 2.87
N TYR A 18 -0.60 -0.41 2.02
CA TYR A 18 -0.28 -1.77 2.46
C TYR A 18 1.24 -1.95 2.62
N PHE A 19 1.68 -2.33 3.82
CA PHE A 19 3.09 -2.64 4.11
C PHE A 19 3.39 -4.15 4.20
N GLY A 20 2.37 -5.02 4.21
CA GLY A 20 2.61 -6.45 4.42
C GLY A 20 3.37 -6.70 5.73
N ASP A 21 4.35 -7.59 5.71
CA ASP A 21 5.20 -7.96 6.85
C ASP A 21 6.65 -7.45 6.71
N VAL A 22 6.89 -6.41 5.91
CA VAL A 22 8.27 -5.92 5.69
C VAL A 22 8.87 -5.32 6.96
N VAL A 23 10.14 -5.61 7.21
CA VAL A 23 10.90 -5.08 8.35
C VAL A 23 11.82 -3.93 7.95
N GLU A 24 12.38 -3.97 6.74
CA GLU A 24 13.34 -2.97 6.27
C GLU A 24 12.63 -1.76 5.67
N LEU A 25 12.96 -0.56 6.18
CA LEU A 25 12.43 0.71 5.67
C LEU A 25 12.67 0.90 4.17
N GLY A 26 13.81 0.40 3.66
CA GLY A 26 14.17 0.50 2.24
C GLY A 26 13.15 -0.16 1.31
N PHE A 27 12.48 -1.24 1.76
CA PHE A 27 11.45 -1.91 0.98
C PHE A 27 10.12 -1.16 1.01
N ALA A 28 9.89 -0.28 2.00
CA ALA A 28 8.64 0.48 2.18
C ALA A 28 8.68 1.90 1.61
N LYS A 29 9.72 2.25 0.85
CA LYS A 29 9.94 3.62 0.34
C LYS A 29 8.76 4.19 -0.45
N THR A 30 7.98 3.34 -1.14
CA THR A 30 6.82 3.78 -1.91
C THR A 30 5.71 4.27 -0.98
N GLY A 31 5.32 3.47 0.01
CA GLY A 31 4.30 3.84 0.99
C GLY A 31 4.74 4.99 1.88
N LEU A 32 5.97 4.93 2.39
CA LEU A 32 6.53 6.01 3.23
C LEU A 32 6.64 7.33 2.45
N GLY A 33 7.05 7.29 1.19
CA GLY A 33 7.08 8.47 0.32
C GLY A 33 5.68 9.08 0.13
N LEU A 34 4.66 8.26 -0.16
CA LEU A 34 3.28 8.75 -0.27
C LEU A 34 2.81 9.41 1.01
N ILE A 35 3.08 8.81 2.16
CA ILE A 35 2.69 9.38 3.46
C ILE A 35 3.44 10.67 3.74
N GLN A 36 4.74 10.72 3.46
CA GLN A 36 5.57 11.90 3.69
C GLN A 36 5.08 13.09 2.84
N TRP A 37 4.80 12.86 1.56
CA TRP A 37 4.56 13.95 0.61
C TRP A 37 3.07 14.25 0.40
N ARG A 38 2.19 13.25 0.54
CA ARG A 38 0.76 13.31 0.23
C ARG A 38 -0.08 12.65 1.33
N LYS A 39 0.23 12.96 2.60
CA LYS A 39 -0.45 12.38 3.78
C LYS A 39 -1.97 12.49 3.71
N GLU A 40 -2.48 13.59 3.17
CA GLU A 40 -3.90 13.89 3.00
C GLU A 40 -4.62 12.92 2.06
N LEU A 41 -3.88 12.23 1.18
CA LEU A 41 -4.42 11.20 0.32
C LEU A 41 -4.33 9.80 0.93
N CYS A 42 -3.77 9.64 2.14
CA CYS A 42 -3.59 8.34 2.79
C CYS A 42 -4.63 8.20 3.91
N ALA A 43 -5.62 7.32 3.72
CA ALA A 43 -6.65 7.04 4.72
C ALA A 43 -6.08 6.35 5.97
N GLY A 44 -5.10 5.46 5.75
CA GLY A 44 -4.50 4.64 6.79
C GLY A 44 -3.45 3.68 6.22
N GLN A 45 -2.88 2.89 7.10
CA GLN A 45 -1.93 1.83 6.79
C GLN A 45 -2.53 0.46 7.16
N PHE A 46 -2.15 -0.57 6.41
CA PHE A 46 -2.44 -1.96 6.72
C PHE A 46 -1.13 -2.75 6.81
N ARG A 47 -0.87 -3.30 7.98
CA ARG A 47 0.33 -4.08 8.31
C ARG A 47 -0.05 -5.50 8.69
N LEU A 48 0.70 -6.47 8.19
CA LEU A 48 0.62 -7.86 8.64
C LEU A 48 1.46 -8.07 9.91
N PRO A 49 1.19 -9.13 10.68
CA PRO A 49 2.03 -9.51 11.81
C PRO A 49 3.50 -9.62 11.41
N GLY A 50 4.39 -9.01 12.19
CA GLY A 50 5.84 -8.98 11.92
C GLY A 50 6.33 -7.78 11.11
N CYS A 51 5.44 -6.91 10.61
CA CYS A 51 5.85 -5.66 9.98
C CYS A 51 6.63 -4.75 10.94
N GLY A 52 7.87 -4.42 10.58
CA GLY A 52 8.74 -3.53 11.34
C GLY A 52 8.62 -2.05 10.95
N VAL A 53 7.92 -1.77 9.85
CA VAL A 53 7.72 -0.40 9.35
C VAL A 53 6.43 0.20 9.92
N ASP A 54 6.49 1.47 10.27
CA ASP A 54 5.32 2.29 10.66
C ASP A 54 5.31 3.61 9.88
N GLY A 55 4.18 3.93 9.25
CA GLY A 55 4.00 5.19 8.53
C GLY A 55 3.49 6.34 9.40
N GLY A 56 3.12 6.09 10.66
CA GLY A 56 2.58 7.12 11.56
C GLY A 56 1.21 7.64 11.13
N ILE A 57 0.40 6.78 10.48
CA ILE A 57 -1.00 7.02 10.13
C ILE A 57 -1.91 5.94 10.74
N ALA A 58 -3.23 6.13 10.66
CA ALA A 58 -4.18 5.22 11.29
C ALA A 58 -4.04 3.78 10.79
N GLU A 59 -4.09 2.80 11.70
CA GLU A 59 -4.21 1.39 11.33
C GLU A 59 -5.62 1.11 10.81
N MET A 60 -5.72 0.43 9.66
CA MET A 60 -6.99 0.03 9.07
C MET A 60 -6.89 -1.39 8.51
N SER A 61 -7.89 -2.22 8.78
CA SER A 61 -8.13 -3.42 7.99
C SER A 61 -8.70 -3.06 6.61
N ILE A 62 -8.66 -4.00 5.68
CA ILE A 62 -9.30 -3.84 4.36
C ILE A 62 -10.80 -3.55 4.52
N ASP A 63 -11.50 -4.29 5.40
CA ASP A 63 -12.93 -4.10 5.65
C ASP A 63 -13.23 -2.70 6.22
N ALA A 64 -12.44 -2.24 7.18
CA ALA A 64 -12.59 -0.91 7.77
C ALA A 64 -12.32 0.19 6.74
N ALA A 65 -11.29 0.05 5.91
CA ALA A 65 -10.99 0.98 4.83
C ALA A 65 -12.13 1.02 3.82
N HIS A 66 -12.65 -0.13 3.40
CA HIS A 66 -13.78 -0.22 2.47
C HIS A 66 -15.04 0.45 3.05
N ALA A 67 -15.36 0.19 4.32
CA ALA A 67 -16.46 0.82 5.04
C ALA A 67 -16.31 2.34 5.15
N ALA A 68 -15.06 2.83 5.27
CA ALA A 68 -14.72 4.25 5.26
C ALA A 68 -14.71 4.90 3.86
N GLY A 69 -15.08 4.15 2.81
CA GLY A 69 -15.16 4.67 1.44
C GLY A 69 -13.85 4.60 0.64
N VAL A 70 -12.79 3.99 1.18
CA VAL A 70 -11.54 3.75 0.43
C VAL A 70 -11.82 2.77 -0.71
N ARG A 71 -11.27 3.06 -1.89
CA ARG A 71 -11.44 2.25 -3.10
C ARG A 71 -10.13 1.84 -3.77
N SER A 72 -9.00 2.35 -3.30
CA SER A 72 -7.69 1.97 -3.82
C SER A 72 -6.76 1.57 -2.68
N VAL A 73 -6.12 0.42 -2.86
CA VAL A 73 -5.02 -0.05 -2.01
C VAL A 73 -3.72 0.16 -2.78
N ILE A 74 -2.76 0.82 -2.15
CA ILE A 74 -1.42 0.95 -2.71
C ILE A 74 -0.53 -0.05 -1.99
N VAL A 75 0.06 -0.98 -2.75
CA VAL A 75 1.15 -1.82 -2.26
C VAL A 75 2.37 -0.92 -2.08
N GLY A 76 2.56 -0.44 -0.85
CA GLY A 76 3.60 0.54 -0.51
C GLY A 76 5.00 -0.06 -0.39
N VAL A 77 5.15 -1.32 -0.79
CA VAL A 77 6.31 -2.16 -0.52
C VAL A 77 6.81 -2.90 -1.74
N ALA A 78 8.12 -3.10 -1.80
CA ALA A 78 8.79 -3.91 -2.81
C ALA A 78 9.79 -4.84 -2.11
N PRO A 79 9.40 -6.09 -1.76
CA PRO A 79 10.29 -7.07 -1.15
C PRO A 79 11.49 -7.41 -2.04
N ALA A 80 12.59 -7.84 -1.43
CA ALA A 80 13.74 -8.36 -2.15
C ALA A 80 13.37 -9.61 -2.97
N GLY A 81 13.96 -9.73 -4.17
CA GLY A 81 13.78 -10.91 -5.03
C GLY A 81 12.52 -10.91 -5.90
N GLY A 82 11.66 -9.89 -5.80
CA GLY A 82 10.57 -9.65 -6.76
C GLY A 82 9.34 -10.56 -6.62
N ALA A 83 9.31 -11.46 -5.63
CA ALA A 83 8.17 -12.32 -5.36
C ALA A 83 7.31 -11.77 -4.21
N LEU A 84 5.99 -11.97 -4.32
CA LEU A 84 5.07 -11.72 -3.22
C LEU A 84 5.11 -12.88 -2.21
N PRO A 85 5.32 -12.62 -0.91
CA PRO A 85 5.21 -13.66 0.11
C PRO A 85 3.82 -14.30 0.10
N ALA A 86 3.75 -15.62 0.26
CA ALA A 86 2.47 -16.34 0.31
C ALA A 86 1.59 -15.92 1.50
N SER A 87 2.15 -15.28 2.52
CA SER A 87 1.41 -14.67 3.64
C SER A 87 0.53 -13.50 3.21
N TRP A 88 0.81 -12.85 2.07
CA TRP A 88 0.13 -11.62 1.66
C TRP A 88 -1.16 -11.84 0.88
N VAL A 89 -1.42 -13.05 0.42
CA VAL A 89 -2.53 -13.38 -0.52
C VAL A 89 -3.54 -14.34 0.13
N LYS A 90 -3.61 -14.35 1.46
CA LYS A 90 -4.51 -15.24 2.21
C LYS A 90 -5.79 -14.54 2.62
#